data_AF-A0A7S1ST89-F1
#
_entry.id   AF-A0A7S1ST89-F1
#
_cell.length_a   1.000
_cell.length_b   1.000
_cell.length_c   1.000
_cell.angle_alpha   90.00
_cell.angle_beta   90.00
_cell.angle_gamma   90.00
#
_symmetry.space_group_name_H-M   'P 1'
#
loop_
_entity.id
_entity.type
_entity.pdbx_description
1 polymer ?
#
loop_
_entity_poly.entity_id
_entity_poly.type
_entity_poly.pdbx_seq_one_letter_code
_entity_poly.pdbx_strand_id
1 'polypeptide(L)'
;RAAPNLPIHGSTQMSVTSPEGARFAEERGVRRVVVGRELSVREIAMTEAGTGAEIEAFVHGAMCVSYSGQCFSSEAWGGRSANRGQCAQACRLPYGLLVNGVLKELADIQFLLSPQDLMGLSQVPALVQAGVSCLKIEGRLKGPEYVAATTAVYRAAVDHAMETLSA
;
A
#
# COMPACT_ATOMS: atom_id res chain seq x y z
N ARG A 1 -15.97 22.69 12.62
CA ARG A 1 -15.28 21.39 12.47
C ARG A 1 -15.82 20.43 13.52
N ALA A 2 -16.10 19.17 13.19
CA ALA A 2 -16.69 18.20 14.13
C ALA A 2 -15.67 17.59 15.11
N ALA A 3 -14.39 17.45 14.71
CA ALA A 3 -13.29 16.97 15.56
C ALA A 3 -12.02 17.79 15.26
N PRO A 4 -11.81 18.95 15.92
CA PRO A 4 -10.76 19.89 15.53
C PRO A 4 -9.33 19.43 15.85
N ASN A 5 -9.16 18.53 16.83
CA ASN A 5 -7.85 18.08 17.32
C ASN A 5 -7.44 16.71 16.79
N LEU A 6 -8.28 16.06 15.97
CA LEU A 6 -7.97 14.74 15.44
C LEU A 6 -6.90 14.87 14.33
N PRO A 7 -5.76 14.16 14.42
CA PRO A 7 -4.76 14.18 13.35
C PRO A 7 -5.37 13.70 12.03
N ILE A 8 -5.08 14.41 10.95
CA ILE A 8 -5.56 14.06 9.62
C ILE A 8 -4.48 13.27 8.91
N HIS A 9 -4.82 12.07 8.42
CA HIS A 9 -3.91 11.23 7.64
C HIS A 9 -4.36 11.21 6.18
N GLY A 10 -3.41 11.40 5.27
CA GLY A 10 -3.60 11.22 3.85
C GLY A 10 -3.55 9.74 3.51
N SER A 11 -4.70 9.17 3.14
CA SER A 11 -4.76 7.75 2.76
C SER A 11 -4.12 7.51 1.39
N THR A 12 -3.91 6.24 1.02
CA THR A 12 -3.42 5.84 -0.32
C THR A 12 -4.25 6.44 -1.47
N GLN A 13 -5.53 6.80 -1.24
CA GLN A 13 -6.39 7.43 -2.24
C GLN A 13 -5.96 8.86 -2.62
N MET A 14 -5.05 9.48 -1.86
CA MET A 14 -4.42 10.74 -2.27
C MET A 14 -3.35 10.56 -3.35
N SER A 15 -2.94 9.32 -3.63
CA SER A 15 -1.94 8.97 -4.66
C SER A 15 -0.64 9.77 -4.52
N VAL A 16 -0.15 9.93 -3.28
CA VAL A 16 1.10 10.66 -3.04
C VAL A 16 2.28 9.76 -3.42
N THR A 17 3.00 10.17 -4.46
CA THR A 17 4.14 9.46 -5.05
C THR A 17 5.37 10.34 -5.25
N SER A 18 5.37 11.54 -4.67
CA SER A 18 6.50 12.48 -4.81
C SER A 18 6.65 13.39 -3.59
N PRO A 19 7.85 14.01 -3.42
CA PRO A 19 8.09 15.02 -2.38
C PRO A 19 7.08 16.18 -2.43
N GLU A 20 6.74 16.66 -3.63
CA GLU A 20 5.79 17.75 -3.84
C GLU A 20 4.39 17.37 -3.39
N GLY A 21 3.96 16.14 -3.66
CA GLY A 21 2.67 15.62 -3.22
C GLY A 21 2.58 15.51 -1.70
N ALA A 22 3.66 15.09 -1.04
CA ALA A 22 3.73 15.00 0.42
C ALA A 22 3.69 16.39 1.06
N ARG A 23 4.48 17.34 0.56
CA ARG A 23 4.48 18.74 1.00
C ARG A 23 3.11 19.40 0.80
N PHE A 24 2.46 19.17 -0.33
CA PHE A 24 1.11 19.66 -0.61
C PHE A 24 0.08 19.17 0.43
N ALA A 25 0.20 17.91 0.87
CA ALA A 25 -0.66 17.35 1.90
C ALA A 25 -0.36 17.97 3.27
N GLU A 26 0.92 18.12 3.63
CA GLU A 26 1.37 18.76 4.86
C GLU A 26 0.85 20.20 4.99
N GLU A 27 0.95 21.01 3.94
CA GLU A 27 0.43 22.39 3.89
C GLU A 27 -1.09 22.48 4.16
N ARG A 28 -1.82 21.37 4.00
CA ARG A 28 -3.26 21.25 4.29
C ARG A 28 -3.55 20.66 5.67
N GLY A 29 -2.53 20.49 6.50
CA GLY A 29 -2.62 19.98 7.86
C GLY A 29 -2.66 18.45 7.96
N VAL A 30 -2.23 17.73 6.91
CA VAL A 30 -2.02 16.29 6.99
C VAL A 30 -0.78 15.99 7.82
N ARG A 31 -0.92 15.16 8.86
CA ARG A 31 0.15 14.78 9.79
C ARG A 31 0.94 13.56 9.32
N ARG A 32 0.29 12.68 8.55
CA ARG A 32 0.87 11.45 8.02
C ARG A 32 0.34 11.17 6.63
N VAL A 33 1.20 10.74 5.72
CA VAL A 33 0.85 10.37 4.36
C VAL A 33 1.16 8.90 4.12
N VAL A 34 0.15 8.15 3.65
CA VAL A 34 0.35 6.81 3.11
C VAL A 34 0.78 6.93 1.66
N VAL A 35 2.03 6.61 1.37
CA VAL A 35 2.60 6.74 0.03
C VAL A 35 2.15 5.61 -0.91
N GLY A 36 2.24 5.85 -2.22
CA GLY A 36 1.91 4.87 -3.25
C GLY A 36 2.69 3.56 -3.10
N ARG A 37 2.06 2.44 -3.48
CA ARG A 37 2.64 1.08 -3.29
C ARG A 37 3.65 0.71 -4.38
N GLU A 38 3.65 1.48 -5.45
CA GLU A 38 4.51 1.41 -6.62
C GLU A 38 5.89 2.05 -6.39
N LEU A 39 6.08 2.81 -5.31
CA LEU A 39 7.33 3.50 -5.03
C LEU A 39 8.42 2.51 -4.59
N SER A 40 9.61 2.70 -5.14
CA SER A 40 10.83 2.10 -4.62
C SER A 40 11.22 2.72 -3.27
N VAL A 41 12.02 2.01 -2.46
CA VAL A 41 12.55 2.53 -1.20
C VAL A 41 13.30 3.86 -1.41
N ARG A 42 14.00 4.00 -2.55
CA ARG A 42 14.67 5.26 -2.92
C ARG A 42 13.68 6.41 -3.10
N GLU A 43 12.58 6.18 -3.80
CA GLU A 43 11.54 7.22 -4.00
C GLU A 43 10.79 7.54 -2.71
N ILE A 44 10.59 6.54 -1.84
CA ILE A 44 10.07 6.76 -0.48
C ILE A 44 11.01 7.67 0.31
N ALA A 45 12.32 7.42 0.30
CA ALA A 45 13.30 8.26 0.98
C ALA A 45 13.33 9.70 0.45
N MET A 46 13.22 9.87 -0.88
CA MET A 46 13.11 11.22 -1.49
C MET A 46 11.83 11.92 -1.02
N THR A 47 10.72 11.18 -0.94
CA THR A 47 9.43 11.73 -0.51
C THR A 47 9.45 12.13 0.97
N GLU A 48 10.04 11.30 1.84
CA GLU A 48 10.22 11.56 3.27
C GLU A 48 11.04 12.83 3.50
N ALA A 49 12.20 12.96 2.84
CA ALA A 49 13.04 14.16 2.94
C ALA A 49 12.35 15.45 2.44
N GLY A 50 11.24 15.32 1.71
CA GLY A 50 10.46 16.41 1.16
C GLY A 50 9.43 17.03 2.11
N THR A 51 9.13 16.43 3.25
CA THR A 51 8.01 16.85 4.10
C THR A 51 8.31 16.70 5.59
N GLY A 52 7.65 17.47 6.44
CA GLY A 52 7.59 17.22 7.89
C GLY A 52 6.48 16.26 8.31
N ALA A 53 5.64 15.79 7.38
CA ALA A 53 4.63 14.79 7.64
C ALA A 53 5.26 13.39 7.77
N GLU A 54 4.69 12.56 8.65
CA GLU A 54 5.11 11.17 8.78
C GLU A 54 4.82 10.38 7.50
N ILE A 55 5.74 9.50 7.10
CA ILE A 55 5.53 8.60 5.97
C ILE A 55 5.07 7.22 6.46
N GLU A 56 3.98 6.72 5.88
CA GLU A 56 3.48 5.36 6.06
C GLU A 56 3.61 4.56 4.76
N ALA A 57 4.31 3.42 4.81
CA ALA A 57 4.56 2.58 3.63
C ALA A 57 3.86 1.22 3.75
N PHE A 58 3.20 0.77 2.68
CA PHE A 58 2.60 -0.56 2.62
C PHE A 58 3.67 -1.64 2.42
N VAL A 59 3.75 -2.60 3.33
CA VAL A 59 4.82 -3.61 3.34
C VAL A 59 4.33 -5.05 3.24
N HIS A 60 3.05 -5.33 3.50
CA HIS A 60 2.59 -6.72 3.55
C HIS A 60 1.12 -6.91 3.18
N GLY A 61 0.88 -7.91 2.34
CA GLY A 61 -0.45 -8.42 1.99
C GLY A 61 -0.94 -8.00 0.61
N ALA A 62 -2.26 -8.00 0.42
CA ALA A 62 -2.89 -7.92 -0.89
C ALA A 62 -2.52 -6.65 -1.68
N MET A 63 -1.85 -6.84 -2.81
CA MET A 63 -1.58 -5.78 -3.77
C MET A 63 -2.79 -5.48 -4.64
N CYS A 64 -2.95 -4.22 -5.02
CA CYS A 64 -3.95 -3.81 -5.99
C CYS A 64 -3.31 -3.87 -7.38
N VAL A 65 -4.06 -4.32 -8.39
CA VAL A 65 -3.64 -4.21 -9.79
C VAL A 65 -3.72 -2.76 -10.29
N SER A 66 -4.55 -1.93 -9.65
CA SER A 66 -4.68 -0.51 -9.98
C SER A 66 -3.64 0.33 -9.25
N TYR A 67 -3.14 1.35 -9.95
CA TYR A 67 -2.15 2.31 -9.45
C TYR A 67 -2.65 3.04 -8.19
N SER A 68 -1.87 3.03 -7.10
CA SER A 68 -2.27 3.60 -5.80
C SER A 68 -3.68 3.20 -5.33
N GLY A 69 -4.18 2.03 -5.73
CA GLY A 69 -5.51 1.54 -5.37
C GLY A 69 -6.68 2.34 -5.97
N GLN A 70 -6.44 3.16 -7.00
CA GLN A 70 -7.46 3.90 -7.75
C GLN A 70 -8.20 2.94 -8.70
N CYS A 71 -9.18 2.22 -8.17
CA CYS A 71 -9.88 1.16 -8.89
C CYS A 71 -11.35 1.51 -9.13
N PHE A 72 -11.70 1.70 -10.41
CA PHE A 72 -13.09 1.93 -10.85
C PHE A 72 -13.79 0.65 -11.31
N SER A 73 -13.05 -0.41 -11.68
CA SER A 73 -13.62 -1.66 -12.20
C SER A 73 -14.57 -2.33 -11.20
N SER A 74 -14.23 -2.29 -9.91
CA SER A 74 -15.07 -2.85 -8.84
C SER A 74 -16.45 -2.17 -8.77
N GLU A 75 -16.50 -0.86 -9.00
CA GLU A 75 -17.74 -0.09 -9.03
C GLU A 75 -18.49 -0.33 -10.34
N ALA A 76 -17.80 -0.22 -11.47
CA ALA A 76 -18.39 -0.35 -12.79
C ALA A 76 -19.07 -1.71 -13.02
N TRP A 77 -18.49 -2.80 -12.51
CA TRP A 77 -19.02 -4.15 -12.73
C TRP A 77 -19.89 -4.66 -11.58
N GLY A 78 -19.59 -4.26 -10.34
CA GLY A 78 -20.19 -4.84 -9.14
C GLY A 78 -20.95 -3.86 -8.25
N GLY A 79 -21.02 -2.57 -8.61
CA GLY A 79 -21.66 -1.52 -7.81
C GLY A 79 -20.95 -1.23 -6.48
N ARG A 80 -19.73 -1.76 -6.28
CA ARG A 80 -18.97 -1.66 -5.03
C ARG A 80 -17.70 -0.86 -5.23
N SER A 81 -17.67 0.37 -4.73
CA SER A 81 -16.52 1.25 -4.93
C SER A 81 -15.31 0.86 -4.07
N ALA A 82 -14.23 0.42 -4.73
CA ALA A 82 -12.97 0.10 -4.07
C ALA A 82 -12.35 1.34 -3.38
N ASN A 83 -12.51 2.51 -4.00
CA ASN A 83 -12.06 3.80 -3.50
C ASN A 83 -12.81 4.26 -2.23
N ARG A 84 -13.94 3.61 -1.91
CA ARG A 84 -14.72 3.79 -0.67
C ARG A 84 -14.60 2.62 0.29
N GLY A 85 -13.58 1.77 0.12
CA GLY A 85 -13.30 0.64 0.99
C GLY A 85 -14.18 -0.60 0.74
N GLN A 86 -14.99 -0.62 -0.32
CA GLN A 86 -15.93 -1.70 -0.61
C GLN A 86 -15.45 -2.70 -1.67
N CYS A 87 -14.15 -2.68 -2.02
CA CYS A 87 -13.54 -3.48 -3.08
C CYS A 87 -14.11 -4.91 -3.16
N ALA A 88 -14.65 -5.27 -4.33
CA ALA A 88 -15.20 -6.60 -4.63
C ALA A 88 -14.12 -7.61 -5.05
N GLN A 89 -12.87 -7.17 -5.17
CA GLN A 89 -11.73 -7.98 -5.62
C GLN A 89 -11.93 -8.61 -7.02
N ALA A 90 -12.59 -7.87 -7.93
CA ALA A 90 -12.86 -8.36 -9.29
C ALA A 90 -11.58 -8.84 -10.01
N CYS A 91 -10.44 -8.17 -9.80
CA CYS A 91 -9.15 -8.57 -10.38
C CYS A 91 -8.66 -9.96 -9.95
N ARG A 92 -9.25 -10.56 -8.91
CA ARG A 92 -8.92 -11.91 -8.42
C ARG A 92 -9.83 -13.01 -8.98
N LEU A 93 -10.77 -12.66 -9.86
CA LEU A 93 -11.58 -13.61 -10.59
C LEU A 93 -10.78 -14.25 -11.75
N PRO A 94 -11.21 -15.42 -12.26
CA PRO A 94 -10.59 -15.99 -13.45
C PRO A 94 -10.91 -15.16 -14.69
N TYR A 95 -9.91 -14.96 -15.56
CA TYR A 95 -10.01 -14.21 -16.80
C TYR A 95 -9.40 -14.99 -17.98
N GLY A 96 -10.05 -14.92 -19.15
CA GLY A 96 -9.46 -15.33 -20.42
C GLY A 96 -8.76 -14.16 -21.13
N LEU A 97 -7.83 -14.45 -22.04
CA LEU A 97 -7.13 -13.44 -22.83
C LEU A 97 -7.61 -13.45 -24.28
N LEU A 98 -8.24 -12.36 -24.72
CA LEU A 98 -8.62 -12.17 -26.13
C LEU A 98 -7.54 -11.34 -26.84
N VAL A 99 -7.02 -11.85 -27.96
CA VAL A 99 -6.08 -11.15 -28.84
C VAL A 99 -6.69 -11.09 -30.24
N ASN A 100 -6.98 -9.89 -30.73
CA ASN A 100 -7.61 -9.67 -32.04
C ASN A 100 -8.90 -10.48 -32.24
N GLY A 101 -9.72 -10.61 -31.20
CA GLY A 101 -10.98 -11.36 -31.22
C GLY A 101 -10.85 -12.87 -31.06
N VAL A 102 -9.63 -13.40 -30.95
CA VAL A 102 -9.37 -14.83 -30.73
C VAL A 102 -9.02 -15.06 -29.26
N LEU A 103 -9.72 -16.00 -28.61
CA LEU A 103 -9.39 -16.44 -27.26
C LEU A 103 -8.06 -17.21 -27.31
N LYS A 104 -7.07 -16.75 -26.54
CA LYS A 104 -5.77 -17.40 -26.43
C LYS A 104 -5.83 -18.51 -25.39
N GLU A 105 -5.31 -19.68 -25.75
CA GLU A 105 -5.05 -20.76 -24.80
C GLU A 105 -3.92 -20.36 -23.84
N LEU A 106 -4.20 -20.44 -22.53
CA LEU A 106 -3.31 -19.99 -21.46
C LEU A 106 -2.86 -21.14 -20.54
N ALA A 107 -3.08 -22.39 -20.98
CA ALA A 107 -2.85 -23.59 -20.18
C ALA A 107 -3.53 -23.47 -18.80
N ASP A 108 -2.75 -23.50 -17.72
CA ASP A 108 -3.19 -23.46 -16.32
C ASP A 108 -3.28 -22.04 -15.73
N ILE A 109 -2.98 -20.99 -16.51
CA ILE A 109 -3.05 -19.60 -16.04
C ILE A 109 -4.49 -19.09 -16.10
N GLN A 110 -5.13 -18.98 -14.93
CA GLN A 110 -6.52 -18.51 -14.81
C GLN A 110 -6.66 -17.08 -14.27
N PHE A 111 -5.74 -16.61 -13.43
CA PHE A 111 -5.89 -15.36 -12.66
C PHE A 111 -5.02 -14.21 -13.20
N LEU A 112 -5.27 -13.81 -14.44
CA LEU A 112 -4.41 -12.89 -15.20
C LEU A 112 -4.21 -11.52 -14.55
N LEU A 113 -5.17 -11.05 -13.76
CA LEU A 113 -5.16 -9.71 -13.14
C LEU A 113 -4.87 -9.77 -11.64
N SER A 114 -4.63 -10.94 -11.07
CA SER A 114 -4.43 -11.11 -9.63
C SER A 114 -2.95 -10.95 -9.29
N PRO A 115 -2.51 -9.80 -8.72
CA PRO A 115 -1.15 -9.69 -8.24
C PRO A 115 -0.93 -10.62 -7.05
N GLN A 116 0.30 -11.10 -6.91
CA GLN A 116 0.73 -11.76 -5.69
C GLN A 116 0.77 -10.75 -4.54
N ASP A 117 0.56 -11.24 -3.32
CA ASP A 117 0.67 -10.42 -2.12
C ASP A 117 2.11 -9.92 -1.95
N LEU A 118 2.26 -8.68 -1.45
CA LEU A 118 3.55 -8.11 -1.12
C LEU A 118 4.08 -8.73 0.17
N MET A 119 5.38 -9.03 0.19
CA MET A 119 6.13 -9.38 1.40
C MET A 119 7.42 -8.57 1.42
N GLY A 120 7.37 -7.39 2.03
CA GLY A 120 8.47 -6.43 2.09
C GLY A 120 9.40 -6.60 3.29
N LEU A 121 9.46 -7.79 3.92
CA LEU A 121 10.21 -7.97 5.17
C LEU A 121 11.70 -7.67 5.02
N SER A 122 12.31 -8.11 3.92
CA SER A 122 13.73 -7.85 3.62
C SER A 122 14.04 -6.38 3.37
N GLN A 123 13.03 -5.55 3.12
CA GLN A 123 13.19 -4.11 2.87
C GLN A 123 13.09 -3.27 4.15
N VAL A 124 12.69 -3.87 5.28
CA VAL A 124 12.51 -3.16 6.55
C VAL A 124 13.74 -2.35 6.95
N PRO A 125 14.99 -2.86 6.90
CA PRO A 125 16.16 -2.06 7.27
C PRO A 125 16.31 -0.79 6.42
N ALA A 126 16.11 -0.90 5.11
CA ALA A 126 16.21 0.23 4.20
C ALA A 126 15.06 1.23 4.37
N LEU A 127 13.85 0.75 4.70
CA LEU A 127 12.70 1.61 5.01
C LEU A 127 12.90 2.39 6.31
N VAL A 128 13.46 1.74 7.35
CA VAL A 128 13.82 2.41 8.61
C VAL A 128 14.87 3.48 8.36
N GLN A 129 15.93 3.15 7.60
CA GLN A 129 16.97 4.12 7.23
C GLN A 129 16.41 5.28 6.39
N ALA A 130 15.38 5.03 5.58
CA ALA A 130 14.69 6.04 4.78
C ALA A 130 13.75 6.95 5.59
N GLY A 131 13.67 6.80 6.92
CA GLY A 131 12.83 7.65 7.78
C GLY A 131 11.35 7.25 7.83
N VAL A 132 10.97 6.10 7.28
CA VAL A 132 9.57 5.64 7.29
C VAL A 132 9.08 5.47 8.73
N SER A 133 8.05 6.25 9.09
CA SER A 133 7.54 6.31 10.46
C SER A 133 6.54 5.19 10.77
N CYS A 134 5.89 4.63 9.75
CA CYS A 134 4.88 3.60 9.93
C CYS A 134 4.90 2.54 8.82
N LEU A 135 4.93 1.26 9.23
CA LEU A 135 4.77 0.13 8.32
C LEU A 135 3.31 -0.31 8.30
N LYS A 136 2.70 -0.33 7.12
CA LYS A 136 1.30 -0.70 6.91
C LYS A 136 1.17 -2.15 6.44
N ILE A 137 0.37 -2.92 7.17
CA ILE A 137 0.06 -4.32 6.91
C ILE A 137 -1.44 -4.46 6.58
N GLU A 138 -1.79 -5.25 5.55
CA GLU A 138 -3.18 -5.57 5.23
C GLU A 138 -3.77 -6.56 6.25
N GLY A 139 -4.64 -6.07 7.13
CA GLY A 139 -5.36 -6.88 8.11
C GLY A 139 -6.84 -7.10 7.79
N ARG A 140 -7.39 -6.46 6.74
CA ARG A 140 -8.82 -6.54 6.44
C ARG A 140 -9.18 -7.96 6.04
N LEU A 141 -10.22 -8.52 6.68
CA LEU A 141 -10.67 -9.91 6.52
C LEU A 141 -9.64 -10.97 6.95
N LYS A 142 -8.59 -10.59 7.69
CA LYS A 142 -7.61 -11.54 8.24
C LYS A 142 -8.00 -11.94 9.66
N GLY A 143 -7.74 -13.21 10.02
CA GLY A 143 -7.96 -13.72 11.37
C GLY A 143 -6.92 -13.18 12.37
N PRO A 144 -7.21 -13.27 13.67
CA PRO A 144 -6.31 -12.79 14.72
C PRO A 144 -4.93 -13.45 14.67
N GLU A 145 -4.84 -14.73 14.29
CA GLU A 145 -3.58 -15.47 14.18
C GLU A 145 -2.67 -14.86 13.10
N TYR A 146 -3.24 -14.48 11.96
CA TYR A 146 -2.51 -13.80 10.89
C TYR A 146 -1.99 -12.45 11.37
N VAL A 147 -2.83 -11.67 12.04
CA VAL A 147 -2.45 -10.34 12.55
C VAL A 147 -1.32 -10.48 13.56
N ALA A 148 -1.44 -11.41 14.52
CA ALA A 148 -0.41 -11.64 15.53
C ALA A 148 0.92 -12.08 14.90
N ALA A 149 0.90 -13.08 14.01
CA ALA A 149 2.11 -13.60 13.38
C ALA A 149 2.80 -12.54 12.49
N THR A 150 2.04 -11.84 11.64
CA THR A 150 2.62 -10.83 10.73
C THR A 150 3.18 -9.65 11.49
N THR A 151 2.44 -9.09 12.45
CA THR A 151 2.92 -7.95 13.25
C THR A 151 4.14 -8.30 14.10
N ALA A 152 4.20 -9.51 14.68
CA ALA A 152 5.36 -9.96 15.44
C ALA A 152 6.62 -10.05 14.56
N VAL A 153 6.51 -10.60 13.36
CA VAL A 153 7.64 -10.73 12.42
C VAL A 153 8.15 -9.35 11.97
N TYR A 154 7.27 -8.43 11.62
CA TYR A 154 7.68 -7.07 11.24
C TYR A 154 8.23 -6.28 12.43
N ARG A 155 7.69 -6.46 13.64
CA ARG A 155 8.24 -5.85 14.86
C ARG A 155 9.68 -6.28 15.09
N ALA A 156 9.95 -7.59 15.06
CA ALA A 156 11.31 -8.11 15.21
C ALA A 156 12.27 -7.58 14.15
N ALA A 157 11.83 -7.45 12.90
CA ALA A 157 12.64 -6.87 11.83
C ALA A 157 12.94 -5.38 12.07
N VAL A 158 11.98 -4.60 12.57
CA VAL A 158 12.23 -3.19 12.92
C VAL A 158 13.17 -3.08 14.12
N ASP A 159 13.00 -3.91 15.16
CA ASP A 159 13.90 -3.92 16.33
C ASP A 159 15.35 -4.18 15.90
N HIS A 160 15.56 -5.23 15.10
CA HIS A 160 16.88 -5.57 14.59
C HIS A 160 17.50 -4.46 13.71
N ALA A 161 16.68 -3.83 12.86
CA ALA A 161 17.14 -2.71 12.03
C ALA A 161 17.56 -1.50 12.89
N MET A 162 16.79 -1.17 13.93
CA MET A 162 17.08 -0.05 14.83
C MET A 162 18.34 -0.29 15.68
N GLU A 163 18.55 -1.51 16.16
CA GLU A 163 19.78 -1.92 16.87
C GLU A 163 21.00 -1.74 15.98
N THR A 164 20.92 -2.19 14.72
CA THR A 164 22.03 -2.11 13.76
C THR A 164 22.38 -0.67 13.39
N LEU A 165 21.39 0.24 13.32
CA LEU A 165 21.60 1.66 13.02
C LEU A 165 22.16 2.46 14.21
N SER A 166 21.99 1.94 15.43
CA SER A 166 22.44 2.60 16.66
C SER A 166 23.85 2.17 17.10
N ALA A 167 24.40 1.13 16.46
CA ALA A 167 25.74 0.58 16.69
C ALA A 167 26.78 1.23 15.77
#